data_AF-A0AAV5DPF5-F1
#
_entry.id   AF-A0AAV5DPF5-F1
#
_cell.length_a   1.000
_cell.length_b   1.000
_cell.length_c   1.000
_cell.angle_alpha   90.00
_cell.angle_beta   90.00
_cell.angle_gamma   90.00
#
_symmetry.space_group_name_H-M   'P 1'
#
loop_
_entity.id
_entity.type
_entity.pdbx_description
1 polymer ?
#
loop_
_entity_poly.entity_id
_entity_poly.type
_entity_poly.pdbx_seq_one_letter_code
_entity_poly.pdbx_strand_id
1 'polypeptide(L)'
;MAAALALLFSLVLRLSAAQSVAAAVATEDDDASSLFTACLADAGVRNVTPRSSPAYDAALRVSVQNLRFAGPTSPKPAAVVVPSSLSELRAAVRCSRASGLAVRLRSGGHSYEGLSYTTTENRTN
;
A
#
# COMPACT_ATOMS: atom_id res chain seq x y z
N MET A 1 -22.31 42.04 27.94
CA MET A 1 -22.74 40.68 27.53
C MET A 1 -22.47 40.39 26.05
N ALA A 2 -22.65 41.33 25.11
CA ALA A 2 -22.40 41.10 23.67
C ALA A 2 -20.93 40.81 23.28
N ALA A 3 -19.96 41.45 23.94
CA ALA A 3 -18.53 41.25 23.63
C ALA A 3 -18.02 39.82 23.94
N ALA A 4 -18.57 39.18 24.99
CA ALA A 4 -18.20 37.82 25.37
C ALA A 4 -18.69 36.78 24.36
N LEU A 5 -19.89 36.99 23.78
CA LEU A 5 -20.46 36.14 22.74
C LEU A 5 -19.67 36.22 21.43
N ALA A 6 -19.17 37.40 21.06
CA ALA A 6 -18.34 37.58 19.87
C ALA A 6 -16.98 36.88 19.99
N LEU A 7 -16.35 36.93 21.17
CA LEU A 7 -15.10 36.21 21.46
C LEU A 7 -15.29 34.69 21.44
N LEU A 8 -16.40 34.20 22.00
CA LEU A 8 -16.77 32.78 21.95
C LEU A 8 -17.00 32.31 20.51
N PHE A 9 -17.76 33.07 19.71
CA PHE A 9 -18.01 32.74 18.30
C PHE A 9 -16.72 32.71 17.48
N SER A 10 -15.83 33.69 17.70
CA SER A 10 -14.53 33.77 17.01
C SER A 10 -13.58 32.64 17.45
N LEU A 11 -13.61 32.23 18.72
CA LEU A 11 -12.87 31.08 19.24
C LEU A 11 -13.38 29.76 18.64
N VAL A 12 -14.70 29.58 18.54
CA VAL A 12 -15.33 28.39 17.92
C VAL A 12 -14.96 28.31 16.44
N LEU A 13 -14.98 29.44 15.71
CA LEU A 13 -14.61 29.48 14.29
C LEU A 13 -13.12 29.15 14.06
N ARG A 14 -12.23 29.60 14.96
CA ARG A 14 -10.81 29.24 14.96
C ARG A 14 -10.61 27.74 15.26
N LEU A 15 -11.40 27.18 16.17
CA LEU A 15 -11.33 25.76 16.54
C LEU A 15 -11.88 24.83 15.44
N SER A 16 -12.86 25.28 14.65
CA SER A 16 -13.34 24.54 13.47
C SER A 16 -12.33 24.56 12.31
N ALA A 17 -11.64 25.68 12.10
CA ALA A 17 -10.60 25.77 11.05
C ALA A 17 -9.32 24.98 11.39
N ALA A 18 -9.06 24.72 12.67
CA ALA A 18 -7.94 23.88 13.10
C ALA A 18 -8.16 22.38 12.83
N GLN A 19 -9.41 21.92 12.68
CA GLN A 19 -9.73 20.53 12.33
C GLN A 19 -9.46 20.21 10.86
N SER A 20 -9.25 21.24 10.02
CA SER A 20 -9.00 21.09 8.58
C SER A 20 -7.55 20.74 8.23
N VAL A 21 -6.61 20.78 9.19
CA VAL A 21 -5.16 20.58 8.94
C VAL A 21 -4.67 19.21 9.45
N ALA A 22 -5.50 18.43 10.14
CA ALA A 22 -5.12 17.15 10.75
C ALA A 22 -5.48 15.91 9.91
N ALA A 23 -5.96 16.05 8.66
CA ALA A 23 -6.45 14.93 7.85
C ALA A 23 -5.72 14.76 6.49
N ALA A 24 -4.44 15.14 6.41
CA ALA A 24 -3.61 14.91 5.22
C ALA A 24 -2.18 14.50 5.60
N VAL A 25 -2.07 13.44 6.40
CA VAL A 25 -0.90 12.53 6.36
C VAL A 25 -1.47 11.12 6.23
N ALA A 26 -2.24 10.89 5.17
CA ALA A 26 -2.40 9.55 4.62
C ALA A 26 -1.11 9.27 3.86
N THR A 27 -0.44 8.18 4.19
CA THR A 27 0.82 7.83 3.56
C THR A 27 0.61 7.69 2.05
N GLU A 28 1.52 8.22 1.22
CA GLU A 28 1.45 8.03 -0.23
C GLU A 28 1.37 6.52 -0.59
N ASP A 29 1.91 5.66 0.27
CA ASP A 29 1.85 4.20 0.16
C ASP A 29 0.43 3.62 0.34
N ASP A 30 -0.37 4.15 1.28
CA ASP A 30 -1.74 3.69 1.51
C ASP A 30 -2.66 4.08 0.35
N ASP A 31 -2.48 5.27 -0.21
CA ASP A 31 -3.26 5.74 -1.37
C ASP A 31 -2.94 4.88 -2.61
N ALA A 32 -1.65 4.70 -2.92
CA ALA A 32 -1.20 3.85 -4.04
C ALA A 32 -1.70 2.39 -3.90
N SER A 33 -1.67 1.83 -2.68
CA SER A 33 -2.20 0.49 -2.43
C SER A 33 -3.71 0.43 -2.63
N SER A 34 -4.46 1.46 -2.22
CA SER A 34 -5.91 1.51 -2.40
C SER A 34 -6.30 1.60 -3.88
N LEU A 35 -5.67 2.49 -4.65
CA LEU A 35 -5.86 2.66 -6.09
C LEU A 35 -5.53 1.36 -6.85
N PHE A 36 -4.44 0.69 -6.44
CA PHE A 36 -4.04 -0.58 -7.02
C PHE A 36 -5.10 -1.67 -6.82
N THR A 37 -5.59 -1.84 -5.58
CA THR A 37 -6.61 -2.86 -5.29
C THR A 37 -7.94 -2.59 -6.00
N ALA A 38 -8.34 -1.32 -6.13
CA ALA A 38 -9.54 -0.94 -6.87
C ALA A 38 -9.41 -1.29 -8.37
N CYS A 39 -8.28 -0.95 -8.99
CA CYS A 39 -8.02 -1.28 -10.40
C CYS A 39 -8.01 -2.80 -10.65
N LEU A 40 -7.41 -3.58 -9.74
CA LEU A 40 -7.40 -5.04 -9.85
C LEU A 40 -8.80 -5.65 -9.80
N ALA A 41 -9.65 -5.14 -8.90
CA ALA A 41 -11.03 -5.60 -8.76
C ALA A 41 -11.85 -5.29 -10.03
N ASP A 42 -11.73 -4.08 -10.58
CA ASP A 42 -12.37 -3.68 -11.86
C ASP A 42 -11.90 -4.56 -13.03
N ALA A 43 -10.61 -4.88 -13.09
CA ALA A 43 -10.04 -5.74 -14.12
C ALA A 43 -10.31 -7.25 -13.91
N GLY A 44 -11.03 -7.64 -12.85
CA GLY A 44 -11.40 -9.02 -12.56
C GLY A 44 -10.30 -9.89 -11.96
N VAL A 45 -9.23 -9.30 -11.43
CA VAL A 45 -8.14 -10.02 -10.75
C VAL A 45 -8.53 -10.30 -9.30
N ARG A 46 -8.79 -11.57 -8.97
CA ARG A 46 -9.38 -11.95 -7.67
C ARG A 46 -8.39 -12.46 -6.64
N ASN A 47 -7.28 -13.06 -7.06
CA ASN A 47 -6.31 -13.66 -6.14
C ASN A 47 -5.26 -12.62 -5.71
N VAL A 48 -5.70 -11.73 -4.83
CA VAL A 48 -4.94 -10.57 -4.34
C VAL A 48 -4.99 -10.57 -2.82
N THR A 49 -3.81 -10.46 -2.20
CA THR A 49 -3.66 -10.33 -0.76
C THR A 49 -2.96 -9.01 -0.45
N PRO A 50 -3.70 -7.94 -0.09
CA PRO A 50 -3.11 -6.65 0.27
C PRO A 50 -2.36 -6.74 1.60
N ARG A 51 -1.41 -5.82 1.86
CA ARG A 51 -0.63 -5.78 3.11
C ARG A 51 -1.49 -5.68 4.37
N SER A 52 -2.64 -5.01 4.28
CA SER A 52 -3.61 -4.89 5.38
C SER A 52 -4.31 -6.20 5.74
N SER A 53 -4.21 -7.25 4.91
CA SER A 53 -4.85 -8.53 5.16
C SER A 53 -4.09 -9.34 6.23
N PRO A 54 -4.79 -10.00 7.18
CA PRO A 54 -4.15 -10.91 8.13
C PRO A 54 -3.49 -12.13 7.43
N ALA A 55 -3.88 -12.44 6.19
CA ALA A 55 -3.29 -13.51 5.40
C ALA A 55 -2.01 -13.10 4.66
N TYR A 56 -1.61 -11.81 4.73
CA TYR A 56 -0.52 -11.27 3.93
C TYR A 56 0.82 -11.96 4.20
N ASP A 57 1.20 -12.13 5.47
CA ASP A 57 2.47 -12.76 5.79
C ASP A 57 2.52 -14.22 5.34
N ALA A 58 1.40 -14.95 5.45
CA ALA A 58 1.30 -16.30 4.93
C ALA A 58 1.48 -16.32 3.41
N ALA A 59 0.75 -15.48 2.68
CA ALA A 59 0.83 -15.37 1.23
C ALA A 59 2.23 -14.97 0.74
N LEU A 60 2.88 -14.01 1.42
CA LEU A 60 4.23 -13.59 1.08
C LEU A 60 5.24 -14.72 1.34
N ARG A 61 5.12 -15.48 2.43
CA ARG A 61 6.14 -16.46 2.84
C ARG A 61 6.11 -17.79 2.09
N VAL A 62 5.06 -18.11 1.34
CA VAL A 62 4.90 -19.40 0.61
C VAL A 62 6.16 -19.84 -0.15
N SER A 63 6.85 -18.90 -0.82
CA SER A 63 8.06 -19.21 -1.60
C SER A 63 9.26 -18.34 -1.21
N VAL A 64 9.33 -17.86 0.03
CA VAL A 64 10.54 -17.19 0.52
C VAL A 64 11.58 -18.24 0.90
N GLN A 65 12.67 -18.31 0.14
CA GLN A 65 13.72 -19.31 0.34
C GLN A 65 14.87 -18.82 1.22
N ASN A 66 15.12 -17.50 1.27
CA ASN A 66 16.17 -16.93 2.10
C ASN A 66 15.57 -16.17 3.30
N LEU A 67 15.67 -16.77 4.49
CA LEU A 67 15.08 -16.23 5.72
C LEU A 67 15.72 -14.93 6.19
N ARG A 68 16.93 -14.57 5.72
CA ARG A 68 17.53 -13.24 5.97
C ARG A 68 16.59 -12.10 5.59
N PHE A 69 15.74 -12.33 4.59
CA PHE A 69 14.80 -11.35 4.05
C PHE A 69 13.35 -11.59 4.50
N ALA A 70 13.07 -12.56 5.39
CA ALA A 70 11.73 -12.87 5.87
C ALA A 70 11.33 -12.14 7.16
N GLY A 71 12.22 -11.33 7.72
CA GLY A 71 12.01 -10.62 8.99
C GLY A 71 11.00 -9.47 8.90
N PRO A 72 10.51 -8.99 10.06
CA PRO A 72 9.59 -7.86 10.12
C PRO A 72 10.21 -6.53 9.65
N THR A 73 11.54 -6.40 9.74
CA THR A 73 12.30 -5.23 9.28
C THR A 73 12.57 -5.24 7.79
N SER A 74 12.34 -6.36 7.09
CA SER A 74 12.50 -6.41 5.65
C SER A 74 11.44 -5.57 4.95
N PRO A 75 11.79 -4.73 3.97
CA PRO A 75 10.81 -4.03 3.16
C PRO A 75 9.97 -5.03 2.36
N LYS A 76 8.64 -4.92 2.47
CA LYS A 76 7.67 -5.82 1.84
C LYS A 76 6.92 -5.12 0.69
N PRO A 77 6.24 -5.84 -0.23
CA PRO A 77 5.40 -5.24 -1.28
C PRO A 77 4.04 -4.73 -0.77
N ALA A 78 3.36 -3.85 -1.51
CA ALA A 78 2.03 -3.35 -1.15
C ALA A 78 0.95 -4.47 -1.13
N ALA A 79 1.08 -5.47 -2.00
CA ALA A 79 0.22 -6.64 -2.03
C ALA A 79 0.95 -7.84 -2.67
N VAL A 80 0.41 -9.04 -2.47
CA VAL A 80 0.77 -10.26 -3.20
C VAL A 80 -0.35 -10.56 -4.19
N VAL A 81 -0.01 -10.73 -5.46
CA VAL A 81 -0.98 -11.10 -6.51
C VAL A 81 -0.56 -12.42 -7.12
N VAL A 82 -1.48 -13.38 -7.20
CA VAL A 82 -1.25 -14.69 -7.80
C VAL A 82 -2.19 -14.87 -8.99
N PRO A 83 -1.85 -14.32 -10.17
CA PRO A 83 -2.74 -14.37 -11.33
C PRO A 83 -2.94 -15.81 -11.80
N SER A 84 -4.18 -16.15 -12.15
CA SER A 84 -4.57 -17.48 -12.66
C SER A 84 -4.48 -17.61 -14.18
N SER A 85 -4.29 -16.48 -14.87
CA SER A 85 -4.26 -16.40 -16.33
C SER A 85 -3.35 -15.29 -16.83
N LEU A 86 -3.02 -15.34 -18.12
CA LEU A 86 -2.20 -14.31 -18.77
C LEU A 86 -2.93 -12.95 -18.82
N SER A 87 -4.26 -12.94 -18.92
CA SER A 87 -5.05 -11.71 -18.84
C SER A 87 -4.96 -11.07 -17.46
N GLU A 88 -5.12 -11.86 -16.39
CA GLU A 88 -4.96 -11.37 -15.01
C GLU A 88 -3.55 -10.84 -14.75
N LEU A 89 -2.51 -11.53 -15.25
CA LEU A 89 -1.12 -11.07 -15.12
C LEU A 89 -0.93 -9.72 -15.81
N ARG A 90 -1.43 -9.56 -17.05
CA ARG A 90 -1.35 -8.29 -17.80
C ARG A 90 -2.12 -7.18 -17.09
N ALA A 91 -3.29 -7.48 -16.53
CA ALA A 91 -4.09 -6.54 -15.75
C ALA A 91 -3.34 -6.10 -14.50
N ALA A 92 -2.74 -7.03 -13.75
CA ALA A 92 -1.96 -6.72 -12.57
C ALA A 92 -0.80 -5.76 -12.86
N VAL A 93 -0.01 -6.04 -13.91
CA VAL A 93 1.09 -5.15 -14.32
C VAL A 93 0.58 -3.76 -14.72
N ARG A 94 -0.54 -3.69 -15.44
CA ARG A 94 -1.16 -2.41 -15.83
C ARG A 94 -1.61 -1.60 -14.61
N CYS A 95 -2.31 -2.23 -13.68
CA CYS A 95 -2.78 -1.59 -12.45
C CYS A 95 -1.63 -1.13 -11.55
N SER A 96 -0.57 -1.93 -11.41
CA SER A 96 0.62 -1.52 -10.65
C SER A 96 1.24 -0.26 -11.24
N ARG A 97 1.42 -0.21 -12.57
CA ARG A 97 1.95 0.98 -13.25
C ARG A 97 1.06 2.21 -13.08
N ALA A 98 -0.26 2.04 -13.20
CA ALA A 98 -1.22 3.14 -13.01
C ALA A 98 -1.21 3.69 -11.57
N SER A 99 -0.85 2.86 -10.60
CA SER A 99 -0.80 3.22 -9.18
C SER A 99 0.61 3.59 -8.69
N GLY A 100 1.59 3.75 -9.60
CA GLY A 100 2.97 4.09 -9.24
C GLY A 100 3.76 2.99 -8.53
N LEU A 101 3.26 1.75 -8.52
CA LEU A 101 3.89 0.64 -7.80
C LEU A 101 4.88 -0.14 -8.67
N ALA A 102 6.04 -0.46 -8.11
CA ALA A 102 7.02 -1.35 -8.73
C ALA A 102 6.57 -2.82 -8.67
N VAL A 103 6.78 -3.55 -9.77
CA VAL A 103 6.44 -4.98 -9.85
C VAL A 103 7.67 -5.84 -9.55
N ARG A 104 7.51 -6.83 -8.67
CA ARG A 104 8.49 -7.91 -8.44
C ARG A 104 7.86 -9.23 -8.85
N LEU A 105 8.46 -9.89 -9.85
CA LEU A 105 8.01 -11.21 -10.29
C LEU A 105 8.68 -12.30 -9.45
N ARG A 106 7.87 -13.28 -9.02
CA ARG A 106 8.34 -14.41 -8.23
C ARG A 106 7.72 -15.71 -8.71
N SER A 107 8.59 -16.69 -8.98
CA SER A 107 8.22 -18.09 -9.15
C SER A 107 8.63 -18.86 -7.87
N GLY A 108 9.69 -19.67 -7.91
CA GLY A 108 10.16 -20.44 -6.75
C GLY A 108 10.86 -19.65 -5.63
N GLY A 109 11.25 -18.39 -5.88
CA GLY A 109 11.76 -17.47 -4.85
C GLY A 109 13.18 -17.71 -4.32
N HIS A 110 14.03 -18.39 -5.09
CA HIS A 110 15.46 -18.60 -4.81
C HIS A 110 16.36 -17.36 -5.08
N SER A 111 15.81 -16.15 -5.02
CA SER A 111 16.65 -14.96 -5.12
C SER A 111 17.53 -14.87 -3.87
N TYR A 112 18.85 -15.03 -4.05
CA TYR A 112 19.82 -14.96 -2.95
C TYR A 112 19.76 -13.63 -2.20
N GLU A 113 19.45 -12.54 -2.90
CA GLU A 113 19.29 -11.19 -2.36
C GLU A 113 17.83 -10.78 -2.13
N GLY A 114 16.88 -11.73 -2.20
CA GLY A 114 15.48 -11.48 -1.88
C GLY A 114 14.73 -10.57 -2.86
N LEU A 115 15.33 -10.19 -3.99
CA LEU A 115 14.81 -9.16 -4.91
C LEU A 115 13.44 -9.45 -5.53
N SER A 116 12.99 -10.71 -5.48
CA SER A 116 11.67 -11.12 -5.98
C SER A 116 10.54 -10.95 -4.97
N TYR A 117 10.83 -10.63 -3.71
CA TYR A 117 9.83 -10.48 -2.64
C TYR A 117 10.15 -9.38 -1.62
N THR A 118 11.25 -8.66 -1.79
CA THR A 118 11.55 -7.43 -1.05
C THR A 118 11.40 -6.19 -1.92
N THR A 119 11.12 -5.07 -1.29
CA THR A 119 11.14 -3.74 -1.93
C THR A 119 12.43 -3.00 -1.57
N THR A 120 12.74 -1.94 -2.32
CA THR A 120 13.77 -0.99 -1.91
C THR A 120 13.14 -0.02 -0.95
N GLU A 121 13.80 0.27 0.19
CA GLU A 121 13.42 1.43 0.99
C GLU A 121 13.47 2.68 0.08
N ASN A 122 12.51 3.58 0.27
CA ASN A 122 12.39 4.79 -0.52
C ASN A 122 13.59 5.70 -0.20
N ARG A 123 14.72 5.48 -0.88
CA ARG A 123 15.88 6.35 -0.81
C ARG A 123 15.54 7.57 -1.66
N THR A 124 14.88 8.53 -1.05
CA THR A 124 14.90 9.91 -1.52
C THR A 124 16.37 10.29 -1.70
N ASN A 125 16.73 10.56 -2.94
CA ASN A 125 17.99 11.17 -3.32
C ASN A 125 17.71 12.65 -3.57
#